data_AF-A0A8T3YFP0-F1
#
_entry.id   AF-A0A8T3YFP0-F1
#
_cell.length_a   1.000
_cell.length_b   1.000
_cell.length_c   1.000
_cell.angle_alpha   90.00
_cell.angle_beta   90.00
_cell.angle_gamma   90.00
#
_symmetry.space_group_name_H-M   'P 1'
#
loop_
_entity.id
_entity.type
_entity.pdbx_description
1 polymer ?
#
loop_
_entity_poly.entity_id
_entity_poly.type
_entity_poly.pdbx_seq_one_letter_code
_entity_poly.pdbx_strand_id
1 'polypeptide(L)'
;MLELIFGFGYRVKKLRRRWDRLREKTLGKKDPMRSQILERLDTIENNLKTLEETKLTRVVRARMAKEIEIDLEEVAELLKFDGSQATEKEE
;
A
#
# COMPACT_ATOMS: atom_id res chain seq x y z
N MET A 1 19.54 -23.67 6.22
CA MET A 1 19.88 -22.25 6.45
C MET A 1 19.15 -21.26 5.51
N LEU A 2 18.03 -21.63 4.88
CA LEU A 2 17.30 -20.74 3.94
C LEU A 2 15.98 -20.19 4.51
N GLU A 3 15.41 -20.79 5.55
CA GLU A 3 14.05 -20.48 6.03
C GLU A 3 13.89 -19.11 6.73
N LEU A 4 14.97 -18.54 7.29
CA LEU A 4 14.92 -17.26 8.00
C LEU A 4 14.83 -16.03 7.07
N ILE A 5 15.15 -16.18 5.78
CA ILE A 5 15.06 -15.11 4.77
C ILE A 5 13.67 -15.11 4.10
N PHE A 6 12.98 -16.25 4.07
CA PHE A 6 11.68 -16.38 3.40
C PHE A 6 10.56 -15.57 4.08
N GLY A 7 10.56 -15.44 5.41
CA GLY A 7 9.47 -14.74 6.10
C GLY A 7 9.39 -13.25 5.76
N PHE A 8 10.51 -12.53 5.86
CA PHE A 8 10.52 -11.10 5.63
C PHE A 8 10.43 -10.76 4.14
N GLY A 9 11.16 -11.47 3.27
CA GLY A 9 11.07 -11.27 1.82
C GLY A 9 9.64 -11.51 1.30
N TYR A 10 8.95 -12.52 1.83
CA TYR A 10 7.54 -12.76 1.52
C TYR A 10 6.64 -11.60 1.96
N ARG A 11 6.88 -11.05 3.16
CA ARG A 11 6.13 -9.89 3.66
C ARG A 11 6.29 -8.67 2.74
N VAL A 12 7.51 -8.34 2.32
CA VAL A 12 7.75 -7.22 1.38
C VAL A 12 7.03 -7.46 0.06
N LYS A 13 7.16 -8.67 -0.50
CA LYS A 13 6.47 -9.04 -1.75
C LYS A 13 4.95 -8.93 -1.63
N LYS A 14 4.38 -9.25 -0.46
CA LYS A 14 2.94 -9.09 -0.17
C LYS A 14 2.55 -7.61 -0.15
N LEU A 15 3.35 -6.75 0.49
CA LEU A 15 3.12 -5.31 0.53
C LEU A 15 3.22 -4.69 -0.88
N ARG A 16 4.23 -5.08 -1.67
CA ARG A 16 4.40 -4.63 -3.06
C ARG A 16 3.19 -4.99 -3.92
N ARG A 17 2.77 -6.25 -3.89
CA ARG A 17 1.56 -6.70 -4.60
C ARG A 17 0.30 -5.97 -4.16
N ARG A 18 0.19 -5.63 -2.87
CA ARG A 18 -0.95 -4.87 -2.33
C ARG A 18 -0.93 -3.43 -2.88
N TRP A 19 0.23 -2.79 -2.88
CA TRP A 19 0.43 -1.47 -3.48
C TRP A 19 0.07 -1.46 -4.97
N ASP A 20 0.58 -2.42 -5.76
CA ASP A 20 0.29 -2.53 -7.20
C ASP A 20 -1.23 -2.58 -7.46
N ARG A 21 -1.96 -3.42 -6.70
CA ARG A 21 -3.42 -3.56 -6.82
C ARG A 21 -4.17 -2.28 -6.42
N LEU A 22 -3.72 -1.58 -5.39
CA LEU A 22 -4.36 -0.33 -4.97
C LEU A 22 -4.10 0.77 -6.01
N ARG A 23 -2.89 0.84 -6.56
CA ARG A 23 -2.55 1.78 -7.63
C ARG A 23 -3.41 1.54 -8.87
N GLU A 24 -3.55 0.29 -9.31
CA GLU A 24 -4.41 -0.06 -10.44
C GLU A 24 -5.86 0.34 -10.20
N LYS A 25 -6.40 0.06 -9.00
CA LYS A 25 -7.74 0.51 -8.61
C LYS A 25 -7.89 2.03 -8.63
N THR A 26 -6.90 2.76 -8.14
CA THR A 26 -6.90 4.23 -8.13
C THR A 26 -6.89 4.81 -9.54
N LEU A 27 -6.17 4.20 -10.49
CA LEU A 27 -6.14 4.65 -11.88
C LEU A 27 -7.53 4.58 -12.56
N GLY A 28 -8.40 3.67 -12.12
CA GLY A 28 -9.78 3.57 -12.59
C GLY A 28 -10.76 4.60 -11.99
N LYS A 29 -10.33 5.45 -11.05
CA LYS A 29 -11.18 6.47 -10.40
C LYS A 29 -11.14 7.82 -11.13
N LYS A 30 -12.19 8.62 -10.92
CA LYS A 30 -12.27 10.00 -11.44
C LYS A 30 -11.54 10.98 -10.52
N ASP A 31 -11.06 12.10 -11.06
CA ASP A 31 -10.53 13.22 -10.26
C ASP A 31 -11.63 13.91 -9.46
N PRO A 32 -11.33 14.54 -8.30
CA PRO A 32 -10.00 14.91 -7.77
C PRO A 32 -9.38 13.90 -6.79
N MET A 33 -10.15 12.92 -6.32
CA MET A 33 -9.72 11.98 -5.28
C MET A 33 -8.63 11.02 -5.77
N ARG A 34 -8.62 10.71 -7.07
CA ARG A 34 -7.53 9.98 -7.73
C ARG A 34 -6.18 10.59 -7.42
N SER A 35 -6.02 11.90 -7.63
CA SER A 35 -4.74 12.59 -7.47
C SER A 35 -4.24 12.51 -6.01
N GLN A 36 -5.12 12.74 -5.04
CA GLN A 36 -4.78 12.63 -3.62
C GLN A 36 -4.35 11.22 -3.20
N ILE A 37 -5.02 10.20 -3.73
CA ILE A 37 -4.68 8.80 -3.44
C ILE A 37 -3.36 8.40 -4.12
N LEU A 38 -3.10 8.88 -5.35
CA LEU A 38 -1.83 8.64 -6.04
C LEU A 38 -0.65 9.27 -5.30
N GLU A 39 -0.77 10.50 -4.80
CA GLU A 39 0.29 11.14 -4.00
C GLU A 39 0.64 10.34 -2.74
N ARG A 40 -0.37 9.80 -2.06
CA ARG A 40 -0.16 8.90 -0.92
C ARG A 40 0.52 7.60 -1.35
N LEU A 41 0.08 7.00 -2.45
CA LEU A 41 0.71 5.79 -2.99
C LEU A 41 2.16 6.00 -3.41
N ASP A 42 2.52 7.18 -3.94
CA ASP A 42 3.90 7.51 -4.30
C ASP A 42 4.79 7.62 -3.05
N THR A 43 4.25 8.17 -1.96
CA THR A 43 4.95 8.18 -0.66
C THR A 43 5.19 6.76 -0.14
N ILE A 44 4.18 5.90 -0.22
CA ILE A 44 4.30 4.48 0.15
C ILE A 44 5.32 3.76 -0.75
N GLU A 45 5.38 4.11 -2.03
CA GLU A 45 6.35 3.54 -2.98
C GLU A 45 7.79 3.84 -2.54
N ASN A 46 8.07 5.07 -2.10
CA ASN A 46 9.39 5.45 -1.61
C ASN A 46 9.78 4.66 -0.34
N ASN A 47 8.83 4.45 0.57
CA ASN A 47 9.05 3.62 1.77
C ASN A 47 9.29 2.15 1.41
N LEU A 48 8.57 1.61 0.41
CA LEU A 48 8.80 0.26 -0.11
C LEU A 48 10.17 0.10 -0.77
N LYS A 49 10.59 1.05 -1.62
CA LYS A 49 11.93 1.06 -2.22
C LYS A 49 13.01 1.08 -1.14
N THR A 50 12.84 1.92 -0.13
CA THR A 50 13.75 1.97 1.03
C THR A 50 13.83 0.60 1.73
N LEU A 51 12.69 -0.08 1.91
CA LEU A 51 12.63 -1.41 2.53
C LEU A 51 13.32 -2.50 1.69
N GLU A 52 13.24 -2.39 0.36
CA GLU A 52 13.76 -3.36 -0.62
C GLU A 52 15.26 -3.19 -0.84
N GLU A 53 15.73 -1.95 -0.98
CA GLU A 53 17.09 -1.62 -1.43
C GLU A 53 18.05 -1.37 -0.26
N THR A 54 17.55 -0.91 0.89
CA THR A 54 18.40 -0.50 2.02
C THR A 54 18.63 -1.64 3.01
N LYS A 55 19.89 -1.83 3.42
CA LYS A 55 20.25 -2.74 4.53
C LYS A 55 19.83 -2.14 5.87
N LEU A 56 18.57 -2.36 6.25
CA LEU A 56 18.03 -1.95 7.54
C LEU A 56 18.18 -3.03 8.61
N THR A 57 18.30 -2.59 9.87
CA THR A 57 18.26 -3.48 11.04
C THR A 57 16.89 -4.15 11.14
N ARG A 58 16.82 -5.34 11.76
CA ARG A 58 15.58 -6.13 11.86
C ARG A 58 14.42 -5.33 12.48
N VAL A 59 14.70 -4.52 13.50
CA VAL A 59 13.69 -3.72 14.22
C VAL A 59 13.14 -2.61 13.33
N VAL A 60 14.03 -1.81 12.71
CA VAL A 60 13.62 -0.71 11.81
C VAL A 60 12.82 -1.26 10.65
N ARG A 61 13.28 -2.37 10.09
CA ARG A 61 12.64 -3.08 8.99
C ARG A 61 11.22 -3.56 9.35
N ALA A 62 11.03 -4.10 10.56
CA ALA A 62 9.71 -4.54 11.04
C ALA A 62 8.76 -3.37 11.30
N ARG A 63 9.28 -2.26 11.86
CA ARG A 63 8.52 -1.02 12.09
C ARG A 63 8.05 -0.43 10.77
N MET A 64 8.96 -0.20 9.83
CA MET A 64 8.63 0.41 8.53
C MET A 64 7.68 -0.47 7.70
N ALA A 65 7.84 -1.80 7.75
CA ALA A 65 6.87 -2.71 7.13
C ALA A 65 5.46 -2.61 7.76
N LYS A 66 5.37 -2.32 9.06
CA LYS A 66 4.09 -2.13 9.75
C LYS A 66 3.47 -0.77 9.41
N GLU A 67 4.27 0.28 9.29
CA GLU A 67 3.84 1.61 8.83
C GLU A 67 3.27 1.52 7.41
N ILE A 68 4.02 0.95 6.47
CA ILE A 68 3.55 0.71 5.09
C ILE A 68 2.24 -0.09 5.07
N GLU A 69 2.10 -1.08 5.95
CA GLU A 69 0.89 -1.89 6.05
C GLU A 69 -0.32 -1.07 6.52
N ILE A 70 -0.13 -0.15 7.46
CA ILE A 70 -1.16 0.77 7.94
C ILE A 70 -1.54 1.76 6.83
N ASP A 71 -0.57 2.39 6.18
CA ASP A 71 -0.80 3.36 5.10
C ASP A 71 -1.56 2.73 3.93
N LEU A 72 -1.24 1.48 3.57
CA LEU A 72 -1.95 0.72 2.54
C LEU A 72 -3.37 0.30 2.97
N GLU A 73 -3.64 0.18 4.27
CA GLU A 73 -5.00 -0.04 4.77
C GLU A 73 -5.81 1.25 4.68
N GLU A 74 -5.26 2.38 5.11
CA GLU A 74 -5.91 3.69 5.00
C GLU A 74 -6.28 4.01 3.54
N VAL A 75 -5.35 3.79 2.61
CA VAL A 75 -5.62 3.99 1.17
C VAL A 75 -6.73 3.04 0.68
N ALA A 76 -6.74 1.80 1.16
CA ALA A 76 -7.80 0.85 0.80
C ALA A 76 -9.16 1.26 1.35
N GLU A 77 -9.21 1.80 2.57
CA GLU A 77 -10.43 2.34 3.18
C GLU A 77 -10.95 3.56 2.43
N LEU A 78 -10.07 4.51 2.07
CA LEU A 78 -10.42 5.67 1.25
C LEU A 78 -11.04 5.24 -0.09
N LEU A 79 -10.45 4.23 -0.75
CA LEU A 79 -10.99 3.68 -2.00
C LEU A 79 -12.34 2.96 -1.84
N LYS A 80 -12.60 2.35 -0.68
CA LYS A 80 -13.89 1.72 -0.36
C LYS A 80 -14.97 2.76 -0.07
N PHE A 81 -14.63 3.81 0.69
CA PHE A 81 -15.59 4.84 1.11
C PHE A 81 -16.18 5.60 -0.10
N ASP A 82 -15.36 5.82 -1.13
CA ASP A 82 -15.80 6.36 -2.42
C ASP A 82 -16.68 5.38 -3.24
N GLY A 83 -16.60 4.07 -2.96
CA GLY A 83 -17.49 3.06 -3.56
C GLY A 83 -18.90 3.05 -2.96
N SER A 84 -19.06 3.42 -1.69
CA SER A 84 -20.35 3.37 -0.97
C SER A 84 -21.28 4.56 -1.25
N GLN A 85 -20.77 5.66 -1.83
CA GLN A 85 -21.60 6.79 -2.25
C GLN A 85 -22.23 6.60 -3.64
N ALA A 86 -21.86 5.53 -4.36
CA ALA A 86 -22.37 5.25 -5.70
C ALA A 86 -23.60 4.30 -5.72
N THR A 87 -24.01 3.73 -4.60
CA THR A 87 -25.07 2.70 -4.53
C THR A 87 -26.36 3.14 -3.84
N GLU A 88 -26.48 4.38 -3.36
CA GLU A 88 -27.69 4.89 -2.68
C GLU A 88 -28.48 5.93 -3.49
N LYS A 89 -28.23 6.07 -4.81
CA LYS A 89 -28.97 7.01 -5.67
C LYS A 89 -29.84 6.35 -6.76
N GLU A 90 -30.12 5.06 -6.63
CA GLU A 90 -31.12 4.38 -7.45
C GLU A 90 -32.07 3.60 -6.54
N GLU A 91 -33.02 4.31 -5.93
CA GLU A 91 -34.34 3.79 -5.55
C GLU A 91 -35.31 4.96 -5.28
#